data_AF-A0A453G9R6-F1
#
_entry.id   AF-A0A453G9R6-F1
#
_cell.length_a   1.000
_cell.length_b   1.000
_cell.length_c   1.000
_cell.angle_alpha   90.00
_cell.angle_beta   90.00
_cell.angle_gamma   90.00
#
_symmetry.space_group_name_H-M   'P 1'
#
loop_
_entity.id
_entity.type
_entity.pdbx_description
1 polymer ?
#
loop_
_entity_poly.entity_id
_entity_poly.type
_entity_poly.pdbx_seq_one_letter_code
_entity_poly.pdbx_strand_id
1 'polypeptide(L)'
;MARFEPILHVINPCPVLLSSPQLPLPTKNPSRPAHISLPLSPTHASPSPDSSPAHHLAAAEPSPMPPKASKKDAEPAERPILGRFSSHLKIGIVGLPNVGKSTFFNIVTKLSIPAENFPFCTIEPNEARVHVPDERFDYLCQLFKPKSEVAAYLEINDIAGLVRGASAGEGLGNAFLSHIRAVDGIFHVLRAFEDTEITHIDDTVDPVRDLETISQELRLKDIEFVQAKIDDLEKSMKRSNDKQLKIDHELCQRVMTHLQDGKDVRLGEWKAAEIEILNAFQLLTAKPVVYLVNMSEKDYLRKKNKFLPKIHAWVKEHGGETIIPFSCAFEQKLVDMPEDEAAKYCTENQTTSLIPKIIKTGFAAIHLIYFFTAGHGEVKCWQIRRQSKAPQAAGAIHTDFERGFICAEVMKFEDLKELGSESAVKAAGKYRQEGKTYVVQDGDIIFFKFNVSGGGKK
;
A
#
# COMPACT_ATOMS: atom_id res chain seq x y z
N MET A 1 -50.48 8.38 6.41
CA MET A 1 -50.98 9.52 5.63
C MET A 1 -50.48 10.81 6.28
N ALA A 2 -49.42 11.40 5.74
CA ALA A 2 -49.10 12.82 5.83
C ALA A 2 -47.90 13.04 4.89
N ARG A 3 -48.15 13.81 3.83
CA ARG A 3 -47.22 14.10 2.73
C ARG A 3 -46.34 15.28 3.12
N PHE A 4 -45.05 15.24 2.76
CA PHE A 4 -44.22 16.43 2.65
C PHE A 4 -43.60 16.44 1.25
N GLU A 5 -43.98 17.43 0.45
CA GLU A 5 -43.34 17.81 -0.81
C GLU A 5 -42.41 19.02 -0.59
N PRO A 6 -41.41 19.23 -1.47
CA PRO A 6 -40.31 20.18 -1.26
C PRO A 6 -40.58 21.54 -1.92
N ILE A 7 -40.00 22.61 -1.36
CA ILE A 7 -40.04 23.96 -1.92
C ILE A 7 -38.81 24.19 -2.80
N LEU A 8 -39.08 24.38 -4.10
CA LEU A 8 -38.18 24.95 -5.11
C LEU A 8 -38.71 26.35 -5.44
N HIS A 9 -37.85 27.38 -5.52
CA HIS A 9 -38.21 28.64 -6.16
C HIS A 9 -37.06 29.20 -7.01
N VAL A 10 -37.36 29.33 -8.30
CA VAL A 10 -36.71 30.14 -9.35
C VAL A 10 -37.75 31.26 -9.64
N ILE A 11 -37.45 32.55 -9.87
CA ILE A 11 -37.06 33.21 -11.15
C ILE A 11 -36.89 34.74 -10.87
N ASN A 12 -35.79 35.32 -11.41
CA ASN A 12 -35.49 36.64 -12.04
C ASN A 12 -36.58 37.75 -12.17
N PRO A 13 -36.26 39.06 -12.43
CA PRO A 13 -35.31 39.53 -13.46
C PRO A 13 -34.51 40.86 -13.26
N CYS A 14 -33.51 41.05 -14.14
CA CYS A 14 -32.76 42.26 -14.55
C CYS A 14 -33.67 43.44 -15.02
N PRO A 15 -33.20 44.71 -15.27
CA PRO A 15 -32.13 45.01 -16.27
C PRO A 15 -31.36 46.39 -16.19
N VAL A 16 -30.48 46.65 -17.20
CA VAL A 16 -29.97 47.97 -17.75
C VAL A 16 -28.85 48.70 -16.94
N LEU A 17 -27.74 49.29 -17.46
CA LEU A 17 -27.00 49.41 -18.75
C LEU A 17 -25.79 50.38 -18.52
N LEU A 18 -24.84 50.45 -19.50
CA LEU A 18 -23.79 51.47 -19.77
C LEU A 18 -22.48 51.40 -18.96
N SER A 19 -21.26 51.59 -19.50
CA SER A 19 -20.71 51.80 -20.86
C SER A 19 -19.17 51.87 -20.78
N SER A 20 -18.45 51.33 -21.77
CA SER A 20 -16.99 51.48 -21.98
C SER A 20 -16.58 52.89 -22.45
N PRO A 21 -15.27 53.20 -22.49
CA PRO A 21 -14.68 53.64 -23.76
C PRO A 21 -13.26 53.12 -24.09
N GLN A 22 -12.89 53.37 -25.35
CA GLN A 22 -11.84 52.80 -26.19
C GLN A 22 -10.42 53.41 -26.06
N LEU A 23 -9.46 52.65 -26.63
CA LEU A 23 -8.07 52.93 -27.04
C LEU A 23 -7.86 54.19 -27.93
N PRO A 24 -6.58 54.55 -28.18
CA PRO A 24 -6.11 54.53 -29.58
C PRO A 24 -4.70 53.95 -29.82
N LEU A 25 -4.48 53.44 -31.05
CA LEU A 25 -3.21 53.04 -31.70
C LEU A 25 -2.39 54.26 -32.16
N PRO A 26 -1.13 54.09 -32.64
CA PRO A 26 -0.97 54.09 -34.10
C PRO A 26 0.06 53.12 -34.73
N THR A 27 -0.24 52.86 -36.00
CA THR A 27 0.40 52.16 -37.13
C THR A 27 1.86 52.53 -37.45
N LYS A 28 2.69 51.62 -38.05
CA LYS A 28 2.84 51.32 -39.51
C LYS A 28 4.19 50.58 -39.81
N ASN A 29 4.09 49.51 -40.61
CA ASN A 29 5.17 48.80 -41.37
C ASN A 29 5.63 49.68 -42.58
N PRO A 30 6.60 49.34 -43.48
CA PRO A 30 7.08 48.00 -43.89
C PRO A 30 8.59 47.85 -44.31
N SER A 31 9.01 46.62 -44.64
CA SER A 31 9.78 46.20 -45.84
C SER A 31 10.92 45.17 -45.62
N ARG A 32 10.76 44.01 -46.25
CA ARG A 32 11.77 43.02 -46.73
C ARG A 32 12.10 43.38 -48.20
N PRO A 33 12.95 42.65 -48.98
CA PRO A 33 13.79 41.46 -48.73
C PRO A 33 15.22 41.55 -49.33
N ALA A 34 16.09 40.54 -49.17
CA ALA A 34 16.92 40.00 -50.26
C ALA A 34 17.74 38.75 -49.88
N HIS A 35 17.87 37.91 -50.91
CA HIS A 35 18.66 36.69 -51.13
C HIS A 35 20.18 36.78 -50.84
N ILE A 36 20.85 35.62 -50.74
CA ILE A 36 22.01 35.14 -51.54
C ILE A 36 22.45 33.77 -50.95
N SER A 37 22.22 32.62 -51.62
CA SER A 37 23.03 31.91 -52.63
C SER A 37 24.27 31.14 -52.09
N LEU A 38 24.27 29.82 -52.31
CA LEU A 38 25.41 28.88 -52.35
C LEU A 38 26.43 29.26 -53.46
N PRO A 39 27.66 28.68 -53.46
CA PRO A 39 27.96 27.51 -54.32
C PRO A 39 29.02 26.52 -53.71
N LEU A 40 28.85 25.20 -53.83
CA LEU A 40 29.33 24.23 -54.85
C LEU A 40 30.59 23.44 -54.46
N SER A 41 30.47 22.12 -54.64
CA SER A 41 31.42 20.98 -54.68
C SER A 41 32.54 21.16 -55.75
N PRO A 42 33.47 20.22 -56.08
CA PRO A 42 33.30 18.76 -56.32
C PRO A 42 34.55 17.92 -55.86
N THR A 43 34.75 16.59 -56.03
CA THR A 43 34.74 15.72 -57.23
C THR A 43 35.00 14.24 -56.88
N HIS A 44 34.33 13.35 -57.65
CA HIS A 44 34.73 12.06 -58.24
C HIS A 44 35.74 11.10 -57.58
N ALA A 45 35.39 9.80 -57.53
CA ALA A 45 35.84 8.81 -58.53
C ALA A 45 35.28 7.38 -58.33
N SER A 46 34.71 6.82 -59.39
CA SER A 46 34.62 5.40 -59.77
C SER A 46 35.20 5.32 -61.22
N PRO A 47 35.69 4.18 -61.81
CA PRO A 47 34.94 2.93 -62.04
C PRO A 47 35.77 1.59 -62.14
N SER A 48 35.01 0.51 -62.45
CA SER A 48 35.20 -0.92 -62.83
C SER A 48 36.30 -1.28 -63.89
N PRO A 49 36.48 -2.52 -64.48
CA PRO A 49 35.60 -3.72 -64.59
C PRO A 49 36.24 -5.15 -64.70
N ASP A 50 35.37 -6.15 -64.96
CA ASP A 50 35.54 -7.42 -65.72
C ASP A 50 36.12 -8.71 -65.08
N SER A 51 35.27 -9.75 -64.91
CA SER A 51 35.07 -10.84 -65.89
C SER A 51 34.40 -12.09 -65.27
N SER A 52 33.39 -12.64 -65.96
CA SER A 52 32.75 -13.96 -65.77
C SER A 52 33.40 -15.00 -66.72
N PRO A 53 32.97 -16.28 -66.84
CA PRO A 53 32.31 -17.24 -65.91
C PRO A 53 32.97 -18.65 -65.93
N ALA A 54 32.62 -19.55 -65.00
CA ALA A 54 32.61 -21.00 -65.28
C ALA A 54 31.65 -21.75 -64.35
N HIS A 55 30.80 -22.56 -64.99
CA HIS A 55 29.77 -23.42 -64.43
C HIS A 55 30.33 -24.55 -63.55
N HIS A 56 29.63 -24.89 -62.47
CA HIS A 56 29.35 -26.28 -62.12
C HIS A 56 28.04 -26.38 -61.31
N LEU A 57 27.14 -27.24 -61.80
CA LEU A 57 25.86 -27.61 -61.20
C LEU A 57 26.04 -28.23 -59.81
N ALA A 58 25.18 -27.84 -58.85
CA ALA A 58 24.70 -28.75 -57.81
C ALA A 58 23.33 -28.30 -57.26
N ALA A 59 22.40 -29.26 -57.29
CA ALA A 59 21.09 -29.41 -56.65
C ALA A 59 20.45 -28.25 -55.85
N ALA A 60 19.15 -28.06 -56.13
CA ALA A 60 18.24 -27.20 -55.38
C ALA A 60 17.90 -27.75 -53.99
N GLU A 61 18.04 -26.92 -52.96
CA GLU A 61 17.45 -27.09 -51.63
C GLU A 61 16.65 -25.81 -51.26
N PRO A 62 15.53 -25.94 -50.51
CA PRO A 62 14.54 -24.88 -50.37
C PRO A 62 14.99 -23.76 -49.43
N SER A 63 14.65 -22.52 -49.81
CA SER A 63 14.96 -21.28 -49.08
C SER A 63 14.42 -21.29 -47.63
N PRO A 64 15.17 -20.76 -46.65
CA PRO A 64 14.74 -20.75 -45.26
C PRO A 64 13.62 -19.73 -45.03
N MET A 65 12.59 -20.16 -44.30
CA MET A 65 11.52 -19.29 -43.79
C MET A 65 12.12 -18.15 -42.93
N PRO A 66 11.55 -16.93 -42.98
CA PRO A 66 11.99 -15.85 -42.12
C PRO A 66 11.80 -16.22 -40.63
N PRO A 67 12.74 -15.84 -39.75
CA PRO A 67 12.69 -16.23 -38.35
C PRO A 67 11.40 -15.71 -37.71
N LYS A 68 10.65 -16.63 -37.09
CA LYS A 68 9.54 -16.30 -36.19
C LYS A 68 10.01 -15.23 -35.23
N ALA A 69 9.30 -14.09 -35.22
CA ALA A 69 9.50 -13.03 -34.24
C ALA A 69 9.67 -13.65 -32.85
N SER A 70 10.86 -13.48 -32.29
CA SER A 70 11.16 -13.74 -30.90
C SER A 70 10.04 -13.12 -30.07
N LYS A 71 9.36 -13.95 -29.26
CA LYS A 71 8.48 -13.47 -28.19
C LYS A 71 9.30 -12.45 -27.41
N LYS A 72 8.98 -11.16 -27.60
CA LYS A 72 9.45 -10.09 -26.72
C LYS A 72 9.19 -10.56 -25.30
N ASP A 73 10.23 -10.44 -24.49
CA ASP A 73 10.21 -10.67 -23.05
C ASP A 73 8.92 -10.11 -22.46
N ALA A 74 7.99 -11.00 -22.14
CA ALA A 74 6.92 -10.64 -21.22
C ALA A 74 7.63 -10.46 -19.89
N GLU A 75 7.67 -9.22 -19.39
CA GLU A 75 8.06 -8.95 -18.02
C GLU A 75 7.38 -10.01 -17.12
N PRO A 76 8.13 -10.65 -16.21
CA PRO A 76 7.57 -11.71 -15.39
C PRO A 76 6.35 -11.12 -14.68
N ALA A 77 5.16 -11.65 -14.99
CA ALA A 77 3.92 -11.22 -14.38
C ALA A 77 4.14 -11.14 -12.87
N GLU A 78 4.01 -9.92 -12.31
CA GLU A 78 4.30 -9.71 -10.90
C GLU A 78 3.51 -10.72 -10.07
N ARG A 79 4.19 -11.39 -9.14
CA ARG A 79 3.55 -12.41 -8.31
C ARG A 79 2.42 -11.76 -7.52
N PRO A 80 1.23 -12.38 -7.45
CA PRO A 80 0.14 -11.84 -6.66
C PRO A 80 0.55 -11.79 -5.18
N ILE A 81 0.11 -10.74 -4.50
CA ILE A 81 0.42 -10.51 -3.09
C ILE A 81 -0.43 -11.45 -2.21
N LEU A 82 0.20 -12.02 -1.18
CA LEU A 82 -0.48 -12.76 -0.11
C LEU A 82 -1.25 -11.78 0.79
N GLY A 83 -2.53 -12.05 1.06
CA GLY A 83 -3.41 -11.19 1.85
C GLY A 83 -4.78 -10.98 1.22
N ARG A 84 -5.69 -10.36 1.97
CA ARG A 84 -7.06 -10.08 1.54
C ARG A 84 -7.08 -9.11 0.37
N PHE A 85 -7.96 -9.36 -0.61
CA PHE A 85 -8.22 -8.42 -1.71
C PHE A 85 -9.24 -7.37 -1.27
N SER A 86 -8.78 -6.36 -0.53
CA SER A 86 -9.58 -5.24 -0.03
C SER A 86 -8.73 -3.97 0.06
N SER A 87 -9.35 -2.80 -0.04
CA SER A 87 -8.73 -1.49 0.26
C SER A 87 -8.94 -1.05 1.72
N HIS A 88 -9.80 -1.77 2.45
CA HIS A 88 -10.02 -1.60 3.89
C HIS A 88 -9.26 -2.72 4.60
N LEU A 89 -7.97 -2.49 4.85
CA LEU A 89 -7.10 -3.42 5.56
C LEU A 89 -6.78 -2.87 6.95
N LYS A 90 -6.68 -3.76 7.93
CA LYS A 90 -6.41 -3.42 9.34
C LYS A 90 -5.09 -4.00 9.81
N ILE A 91 -4.44 -3.38 10.79
CA ILE A 91 -3.26 -3.93 11.47
C ILE A 91 -3.55 -4.16 12.95
N GLY A 92 -3.19 -5.34 13.48
CA GLY A 92 -3.43 -5.71 14.87
C GLY A 92 -2.19 -5.56 15.74
N ILE A 93 -2.34 -5.10 16.97
CA ILE A 93 -1.26 -5.03 17.96
C ILE A 93 -1.19 -6.36 18.71
N VAL A 94 -0.06 -7.06 18.62
CA VAL A 94 0.16 -8.39 19.22
C VAL A 94 1.40 -8.37 20.10
N GLY A 95 1.38 -9.16 21.17
CA GLY A 95 2.51 -9.30 22.10
C GLY A 95 2.04 -9.85 23.44
N LEU A 96 2.99 -10.31 24.26
CA LEU A 96 2.68 -10.81 25.59
C LEU A 96 2.10 -9.70 26.49
N PRO A 97 1.37 -10.05 27.58
CA PRO A 97 1.06 -9.13 28.66
C PRO A 97 2.27 -8.29 29.12
N ASN A 98 2.00 -7.06 29.59
CA ASN A 98 3.00 -6.15 30.17
C ASN A 98 4.17 -5.71 29.28
N VAL A 99 4.11 -5.91 27.95
CA VAL A 99 5.13 -5.41 27.01
C VAL A 99 4.93 -3.95 26.57
N GLY A 100 3.81 -3.32 26.96
CA GLY A 100 3.46 -1.94 26.60
C GLY A 100 2.45 -1.80 25.45
N LYS A 101 1.70 -2.85 25.10
CA LYS A 101 0.65 -2.82 24.05
C LYS A 101 -0.42 -1.75 24.31
N SER A 102 -1.06 -1.81 25.48
CA SER A 102 -2.14 -0.87 25.82
C SER A 102 -1.63 0.57 25.91
N THR A 103 -0.40 0.78 26.38
CA THR A 103 0.23 2.11 26.35
C THR A 103 0.43 2.59 24.92
N PHE A 104 0.96 1.75 24.02
CA PHE A 104 1.09 2.09 22.61
C PHE A 104 -0.27 2.37 21.95
N PHE A 105 -1.28 1.56 22.23
CA PHE A 105 -2.64 1.80 21.74
C PHE A 105 -3.21 3.12 22.26
N ASN A 106 -3.03 3.45 23.54
CA ASN A 106 -3.48 4.74 24.09
C ASN A 106 -2.82 5.94 23.41
N ILE A 107 -1.53 5.84 23.06
CA ILE A 107 -0.81 6.86 22.28
C ILE A 107 -1.46 7.02 20.90
N VAL A 108 -1.71 5.91 20.22
CA VAL A 108 -2.38 5.88 18.91
C VAL A 108 -3.80 6.45 18.99
N THR A 109 -4.57 6.11 20.02
CA THR A 109 -5.94 6.57 20.23
C THR A 109 -6.00 8.08 20.51
N LYS A 110 -5.02 8.64 21.22
CA LYS A 110 -4.90 10.11 21.39
C LYS A 110 -4.65 10.84 20.08
N LEU A 111 -3.99 10.17 19.13
CA LEU A 111 -3.73 10.67 17.77
C LEU A 111 -4.82 10.27 16.76
N SER A 112 -5.88 9.60 17.23
CA SER A 112 -6.90 9.04 16.35
C SER A 112 -7.90 10.06 15.87
N ILE A 113 -8.47 9.76 14.71
CA ILE A 113 -9.52 10.55 14.08
C ILE A 113 -10.82 10.33 14.89
N PRO A 114 -11.54 11.40 15.27
CA PRO A 114 -12.83 11.27 15.95
C PRO A 114 -13.80 10.39 15.15
N ALA A 115 -14.53 9.52 15.85
CA ALA A 115 -15.47 8.57 15.24
C ALA A 115 -16.57 9.26 14.39
N GLU A 116 -16.90 10.51 14.73
CA GLU A 116 -17.88 11.35 14.03
C GLU A 116 -17.55 11.56 12.55
N ASN A 117 -16.27 11.50 12.18
CA ASN A 117 -15.82 11.67 10.80
C ASN A 117 -16.12 10.46 9.90
N PHE A 118 -16.58 9.34 10.47
CA PHE A 118 -16.91 8.12 9.74
C PHE A 118 -18.33 7.61 10.08
N PRO A 119 -19.39 8.24 9.55
CA PRO A 119 -20.78 7.95 9.92
C PRO A 119 -21.26 6.53 9.60
N PHE A 120 -20.49 5.78 8.82
CA PHE A 120 -20.80 4.41 8.41
C PHE A 120 -19.93 3.35 9.10
N CYS A 121 -19.02 3.74 10.00
CA CYS A 121 -18.13 2.82 10.69
C CYS A 121 -18.39 2.85 12.20
N THR A 122 -18.77 1.71 12.75
CA THR A 122 -18.74 1.50 14.20
C THR A 122 -17.29 1.38 14.62
N ILE A 123 -16.76 2.38 15.34
CA ILE A 123 -15.44 2.28 15.96
C ILE A 123 -15.62 1.61 17.31
N GLU A 124 -15.13 0.38 17.44
CA GLU A 124 -15.11 -0.34 18.72
C GLU A 124 -14.05 0.26 19.66
N PRO A 125 -14.16 0.11 20.99
CA PRO A 125 -13.21 0.70 21.95
C PRO A 125 -11.74 0.27 21.76
N ASN A 126 -11.53 -0.84 21.06
CA ASN A 126 -10.23 -1.43 20.73
C ASN A 126 -9.81 -1.18 19.27
N GLU A 127 -10.49 -0.30 18.54
CA GLU A 127 -10.13 0.13 17.18
C GLU A 127 -9.77 1.63 17.17
N ALA A 128 -8.70 1.98 16.46
CA ALA A 128 -8.27 3.36 16.28
C ALA A 128 -7.92 3.61 14.82
N ARG A 129 -8.29 4.78 14.30
CA ARG A 129 -7.89 5.24 12.95
C ARG A 129 -6.97 6.42 13.08
N VAL A 130 -5.76 6.32 12.54
CA VAL A 130 -4.77 7.40 12.58
C VAL A 130 -4.40 7.85 11.18
N HIS A 131 -4.19 9.16 11.00
CA HIS A 131 -3.74 9.69 9.72
C HIS A 131 -2.34 9.19 9.37
N VAL A 132 -2.11 8.92 8.09
CA VAL A 132 -0.80 8.56 7.55
C VAL A 132 -0.06 9.84 7.18
N PRO A 133 1.05 10.18 7.84
CA PRO A 133 1.79 11.41 7.54
C PRO A 133 2.55 11.31 6.22
N ASP A 134 2.35 12.28 5.33
CA ASP A 134 3.01 12.34 4.03
C ASP A 134 3.34 13.76 3.57
N GLU A 135 4.63 14.05 3.46
CA GLU A 135 5.16 15.33 2.95
C GLU A 135 4.67 15.64 1.52
N ARG A 136 4.36 14.61 0.71
CA ARG A 136 3.80 14.80 -0.63
C ARG A 136 2.39 15.37 -0.58
N PHE A 137 1.59 14.87 0.36
CA PHE A 137 0.24 15.38 0.61
C PHE A 137 0.31 16.83 1.08
N ASP A 138 1.18 17.12 2.05
CA ASP A 138 1.37 18.47 2.59
C ASP A 138 1.79 19.47 1.49
N TYR A 139 2.70 19.06 0.59
CA TYR A 139 3.10 19.86 -0.56
C TYR A 139 1.93 20.16 -1.51
N LEU A 140 1.08 19.16 -1.80
CA LEU A 140 -0.10 19.34 -2.64
C LEU A 140 -1.12 20.28 -1.99
N CYS A 141 -1.35 20.16 -0.69
CA CYS A 141 -2.20 21.08 0.06
C CYS A 141 -1.67 22.51 0.01
N GLN A 142 -0.37 22.71 0.17
CA GLN A 142 0.27 24.03 0.07
C GLN A 142 0.16 24.63 -1.34
N LEU A 143 0.32 23.81 -2.38
CA LEU A 143 0.27 24.24 -3.78
C LEU A 143 -1.16 24.62 -4.21
N PHE A 144 -2.14 23.78 -3.92
CA PHE A 144 -3.52 23.96 -4.40
C PHE A 144 -4.41 24.75 -3.44
N LYS A 145 -4.07 24.81 -2.15
CA LYS A 145 -4.86 25.43 -1.07
C LYS A 145 -6.33 25.04 -1.15
N PRO A 146 -6.64 23.73 -1.06
CA PRO A 146 -7.98 23.22 -1.28
C PRO A 146 -8.95 23.66 -0.18
N LYS A 147 -10.26 23.50 -0.43
CA LYS A 147 -11.28 23.68 0.62
C LYS A 147 -11.36 22.48 1.57
N SER A 148 -10.91 21.30 1.11
CA SER A 148 -10.95 20.02 1.83
C SER A 148 -9.59 19.34 1.71
N GLU A 149 -9.03 18.92 2.84
CA GLU A 149 -7.76 18.19 2.94
C GLU A 149 -8.04 16.84 3.62
N VAL A 150 -7.87 15.75 2.88
CA VAL A 150 -8.22 14.40 3.37
C VAL A 150 -7.03 13.45 3.23
N ALA A 151 -6.29 13.27 4.33
CA ALA A 151 -5.19 12.32 4.39
C ALA A 151 -5.70 10.86 4.42
N ALA A 152 -4.83 9.92 4.02
CA ALA A 152 -5.09 8.49 4.20
C ALA A 152 -5.07 8.13 5.69
N TYR A 153 -5.65 7.00 6.06
CA TYR A 153 -5.63 6.52 7.44
C TYR A 153 -5.19 5.06 7.52
N LEU A 154 -4.60 4.71 8.66
CA LEU A 154 -4.33 3.34 9.06
C LEU A 154 -5.29 2.95 10.19
N GLU A 155 -5.98 1.83 10.02
CA GLU A 155 -6.85 1.26 11.06
C GLU A 155 -6.05 0.25 11.90
N ILE A 156 -5.97 0.52 13.20
CA ILE A 156 -5.17 -0.22 14.17
C ILE A 156 -6.12 -0.83 15.22
N ASN A 157 -6.00 -2.13 15.44
CA ASN A 157 -6.81 -2.86 16.42
C ASN A 157 -5.92 -3.31 17.58
N ASP A 158 -6.30 -2.98 18.82
CA ASP A 158 -5.69 -3.59 20.00
C ASP A 158 -6.23 -5.02 20.16
N ILE A 159 -5.31 -5.99 20.23
CA ILE A 159 -5.65 -7.38 20.43
C ILE A 159 -5.19 -7.75 21.85
N ALA A 160 -6.09 -8.37 22.61
CA ALA A 160 -5.87 -8.76 24.00
C ALA A 160 -4.53 -9.49 24.21
N GLY A 161 -3.97 -9.47 25.42
CA GLY A 161 -2.68 -10.14 25.66
C GLY A 161 -2.73 -11.65 25.40
N LEU A 162 -1.73 -12.18 24.69
CA LEU A 162 -1.56 -13.62 24.50
C LEU A 162 -0.98 -14.25 25.77
N VAL A 163 -1.62 -15.30 26.28
CA VAL A 163 -1.09 -16.15 27.35
C VAL A 163 -0.70 -17.48 26.73
N ARG A 164 0.39 -18.09 27.21
CA ARG A 164 0.84 -19.40 26.77
C ARG A 164 -0.28 -20.43 26.80
N GLY A 165 -0.33 -21.30 25.79
CA GLY A 165 -1.33 -22.37 25.71
C GLY A 165 -2.64 -21.92 25.07
N ALA A 166 -2.68 -20.71 24.48
CA ALA A 166 -3.82 -20.22 23.73
C ALA A 166 -4.22 -21.16 22.58
N SER A 167 -3.26 -21.93 22.05
CA SER A 167 -3.55 -22.91 21.01
C SER A 167 -4.30 -24.15 21.52
N ALA A 168 -4.04 -24.57 22.76
CA ALA A 168 -4.66 -25.74 23.40
C ALA A 168 -6.04 -25.45 24.01
N GLY A 169 -6.53 -24.21 23.92
CA GLY A 169 -7.82 -23.80 24.48
C GLY A 169 -7.78 -23.47 25.98
N GLU A 170 -6.59 -23.39 26.58
CA GLU A 170 -6.43 -22.89 27.96
C GLU A 170 -6.54 -21.34 27.96
N GLY A 171 -7.53 -20.81 28.69
CA GLY A 171 -7.74 -19.37 28.87
C GLY A 171 -8.48 -18.62 27.75
N LEU A 172 -8.29 -17.30 27.66
CA LEU A 172 -8.90 -16.39 26.65
C LEU A 172 -8.29 -16.52 25.23
N GLY A 173 -7.43 -17.52 24.99
CA GLY A 173 -6.61 -17.65 23.77
C GLY A 173 -7.39 -17.82 22.46
N ASN A 174 -8.53 -18.50 22.46
CA ASN A 174 -9.33 -18.68 21.24
C ASN A 174 -9.96 -17.36 20.75
N ALA A 175 -10.38 -16.48 21.67
CA ALA A 175 -10.89 -15.16 21.33
C ALA A 175 -9.78 -14.28 20.71
N PHE A 176 -8.58 -14.32 21.29
CA PHE A 176 -7.40 -13.63 20.76
C PHE A 176 -7.09 -14.00 19.30
N LEU A 177 -7.06 -15.30 19.00
CA LEU A 177 -6.76 -15.78 17.65
C LEU A 177 -7.84 -15.40 16.64
N SER A 178 -9.11 -15.35 17.08
CA SER A 178 -10.22 -14.89 16.23
C SER A 178 -10.07 -13.41 15.86
N HIS A 179 -9.58 -12.57 16.78
CA HIS A 179 -9.30 -11.16 16.52
C HIS A 179 -8.10 -10.98 15.57
N ILE A 180 -7.05 -11.80 15.67
CA ILE A 180 -5.94 -11.76 14.70
C ILE A 180 -6.42 -12.17 13.30
N ARG A 181 -7.35 -13.12 13.17
CA ARG A 181 -7.90 -13.48 11.85
C ARG A 181 -8.61 -12.30 11.17
N ALA A 182 -9.20 -11.38 11.94
CA ALA A 182 -9.91 -10.22 11.42
C ALA A 182 -8.98 -9.16 10.79
N VAL A 183 -7.75 -9.02 11.30
CA VAL A 183 -6.75 -8.06 10.79
C VAL A 183 -5.94 -8.62 9.63
N ASP A 184 -5.22 -7.78 8.91
CA ASP A 184 -4.47 -8.12 7.69
C ASP A 184 -2.94 -8.06 7.88
N GLY A 185 -2.47 -7.45 8.97
CA GLY A 185 -1.06 -7.44 9.39
C GLY A 185 -0.93 -7.34 10.90
N ILE A 186 0.31 -7.42 11.39
CA ILE A 186 0.61 -7.46 12.82
C ILE A 186 1.70 -6.44 13.18
N PHE A 187 1.41 -5.58 14.16
CA PHE A 187 2.43 -4.91 14.97
C PHE A 187 2.80 -5.81 16.14
N HIS A 188 3.96 -6.44 16.07
CA HIS A 188 4.44 -7.31 17.15
C HIS A 188 5.26 -6.51 18.15
N VAL A 189 4.67 -6.19 19.31
CA VAL A 189 5.32 -5.45 20.39
C VAL A 189 6.15 -6.39 21.26
N LEU A 190 7.42 -6.05 21.46
CA LEU A 190 8.38 -6.79 22.26
C LEU A 190 8.88 -5.96 23.43
N ARG A 191 9.05 -6.61 24.59
CA ARG A 191 9.65 -5.97 25.77
C ARG A 191 11.16 -6.06 25.70
N ALA A 192 11.83 -4.91 25.63
CA ALA A 192 13.28 -4.78 25.67
C ALA A 192 13.74 -3.84 26.80
N PHE A 193 13.00 -3.80 27.90
CA PHE A 193 13.35 -3.06 29.11
C PHE A 193 13.15 -3.92 30.36
N GLU A 194 13.99 -3.67 31.36
CA GLU A 194 13.85 -4.23 32.70
C GLU A 194 13.24 -3.17 33.60
N ASP A 195 12.25 -3.58 34.38
CA ASP A 195 11.58 -2.74 35.37
C ASP A 195 11.15 -3.67 36.52
N THR A 196 11.56 -3.33 37.74
CA THR A 196 11.29 -4.11 38.95
C THR A 196 9.82 -4.07 39.35
N GLU A 197 9.06 -3.07 38.90
CA GLU A 197 7.63 -2.93 39.20
C GLU A 197 6.75 -3.70 38.21
N ILE A 198 7.30 -4.10 37.06
CA ILE A 198 6.55 -4.75 35.98
C ILE A 198 6.96 -6.23 35.86
N THR A 199 6.12 -7.11 36.37
CA THR A 199 6.33 -8.56 36.30
C THR A 199 6.22 -9.08 34.87
N HIS A 200 7.14 -9.99 34.52
CA HIS A 200 7.06 -10.79 33.30
C HIS A 200 6.34 -12.11 33.61
N ILE A 201 5.68 -12.72 32.61
CA ILE A 201 4.96 -14.00 32.80
C ILE A 201 5.90 -15.13 33.23
N ASP A 202 7.17 -15.04 32.81
CA ASP A 202 8.22 -16.03 33.09
C ASP A 202 9.29 -15.55 34.07
N ASP A 203 8.96 -14.54 34.90
CA ASP A 203 9.85 -13.88 35.87
C ASP A 203 11.11 -13.19 35.30
N THR A 204 11.47 -13.48 34.06
CA THR A 204 12.66 -13.02 33.35
C THR A 204 12.29 -12.42 32.00
N VAL A 205 12.92 -11.31 31.65
CA VAL A 205 12.71 -10.63 30.36
C VAL A 205 13.62 -11.26 29.30
N ASP A 206 13.02 -11.99 28.36
CA ASP A 206 13.72 -12.56 27.20
C ASP A 206 12.88 -12.41 25.92
N PRO A 207 13.09 -11.32 25.15
CA PRO A 207 12.28 -11.06 23.97
C PRO A 207 12.46 -12.08 22.84
N VAL A 208 13.56 -12.85 22.82
CA VAL A 208 13.75 -13.90 21.79
C VAL A 208 12.87 -15.11 22.10
N ARG A 209 12.82 -15.52 23.36
CA ARG A 209 11.87 -16.55 23.82
C ARG A 209 10.42 -16.12 23.58
N ASP A 210 10.12 -14.85 23.82
CA ASP A 210 8.76 -14.33 23.63
C ASP A 210 8.35 -14.33 22.15
N LEU A 211 9.28 -14.01 21.24
CA LEU A 211 9.12 -14.14 19.78
C LEU A 211 8.82 -15.60 19.39
N GLU A 212 9.63 -16.54 19.86
CA GLU A 212 9.45 -17.97 19.58
C GLU A 212 8.10 -18.49 20.07
N THR A 213 7.70 -18.07 21.28
CA THR A 213 6.41 -18.46 21.89
C THR A 213 5.25 -18.05 20.97
N ILE A 214 5.19 -16.77 20.58
CA ILE A 214 4.09 -16.26 19.76
C ILE A 214 4.11 -16.89 18.36
N SER A 215 5.27 -16.94 17.71
CA SER A 215 5.40 -17.56 16.39
C SER A 215 5.00 -19.03 16.37
N GLN A 216 5.36 -19.79 17.41
CA GLN A 216 4.96 -21.19 17.55
C GLN A 216 3.44 -21.33 17.73
N GLU A 217 2.81 -20.50 18.56
CA GLU A 217 1.36 -20.55 18.77
C GLU A 217 0.56 -20.22 17.51
N LEU A 218 1.00 -19.23 16.73
CA LEU A 218 0.38 -18.90 15.45
C LEU A 218 0.51 -20.07 14.45
N ARG A 219 1.69 -20.71 14.36
CA ARG A 219 1.90 -21.88 13.51
C ARG A 219 1.04 -23.06 13.93
N LEU A 220 0.95 -23.37 15.22
CA LEU A 220 0.12 -24.47 15.73
C LEU A 220 -1.34 -24.30 15.33
N LYS A 221 -1.85 -23.07 15.33
CA LYS A 221 -3.23 -22.78 14.92
C LYS A 221 -3.46 -22.85 13.43
N ASP A 222 -2.47 -22.47 12.63
CA ASP A 222 -2.53 -22.68 11.19
C ASP A 222 -2.46 -24.18 10.85
N ILE A 223 -1.65 -24.97 11.58
CA ILE A 223 -1.60 -26.44 11.46
C ILE A 223 -2.98 -27.04 11.73
N GLU A 224 -3.63 -26.68 12.85
CA GLU A 224 -4.97 -27.16 13.19
C GLU A 224 -5.99 -26.83 12.08
N PHE A 225 -5.95 -25.59 11.59
CA PHE A 225 -6.84 -25.15 10.51
C PHE A 225 -6.62 -25.91 9.21
N VAL A 226 -5.35 -26.06 8.80
CA VAL A 226 -5.00 -26.75 7.55
C VAL A 226 -5.32 -28.24 7.65
N GLN A 227 -5.13 -28.88 8.81
CA GLN A 227 -5.52 -30.28 9.02
C GLN A 227 -7.02 -30.47 8.84
N ALA A 228 -7.84 -29.65 9.48
CA ALA A 228 -9.30 -29.70 9.33
C ALA A 228 -9.71 -29.51 7.85
N LYS A 229 -9.01 -28.62 7.13
CA LYS A 229 -9.26 -28.40 5.71
C LYS A 229 -8.88 -29.60 4.84
N ILE A 230 -7.76 -30.26 5.13
CA ILE A 230 -7.34 -31.51 4.46
C ILE A 230 -8.42 -32.57 4.65
N ASP A 231 -8.89 -32.79 5.88
CA ASP A 231 -9.90 -33.82 6.18
C ASP A 231 -11.21 -33.59 5.41
N ASP A 232 -11.64 -32.34 5.27
CA ASP A 232 -12.84 -31.98 4.52
C ASP A 232 -12.67 -32.10 3.00
N LEU A 233 -11.49 -31.77 2.48
CA LEU A 233 -11.14 -32.00 1.08
C LEU A 233 -11.12 -33.49 0.75
N GLU A 234 -10.56 -34.33 1.62
CA GLU A 234 -10.54 -35.79 1.42
C GLU A 234 -11.95 -36.40 1.42
N LYS A 235 -12.83 -35.95 2.32
CA LYS A 235 -14.26 -36.36 2.30
C LYS A 235 -14.94 -35.95 1.00
N SER A 236 -14.63 -34.76 0.48
CA SER A 236 -15.20 -34.22 -0.75
C SER A 236 -14.70 -34.96 -2.00
N MET A 237 -13.41 -35.29 -2.04
CA MET A 237 -12.77 -36.06 -3.12
C MET A 237 -13.29 -37.50 -3.23
N LYS A 238 -13.76 -38.10 -2.13
CA LYS A 238 -14.43 -39.41 -2.18
C LYS A 238 -15.78 -39.36 -2.92
N ARG A 239 -16.42 -38.19 -2.98
CA ARG A 239 -17.75 -37.99 -3.57
C ARG A 239 -17.70 -37.32 -4.95
N SER A 240 -16.61 -36.63 -5.27
CA SER A 240 -16.42 -35.86 -6.50
C SER A 240 -15.01 -36.06 -7.05
N ASN A 241 -14.88 -36.23 -8.36
CA ASN A 241 -13.59 -36.35 -9.04
C ASN A 241 -13.12 -35.00 -9.64
N ASP A 242 -13.50 -33.89 -9.01
CA ASP A 242 -13.07 -32.55 -9.41
C ASP A 242 -11.55 -32.40 -9.28
N LYS A 243 -10.92 -31.82 -10.31
CA LYS A 243 -9.49 -31.55 -10.34
C LYS A 243 -9.10 -30.46 -9.34
N GLN A 244 -9.99 -29.49 -9.08
CA GLN A 244 -9.67 -28.40 -8.16
C GLN A 244 -9.47 -28.92 -6.73
N LEU A 245 -10.30 -29.87 -6.29
CA LEU A 245 -10.17 -30.48 -4.95
C LEU A 245 -8.80 -31.16 -4.74
N LYS A 246 -8.26 -31.78 -5.80
CA LYS A 246 -6.91 -32.39 -5.77
C LYS A 246 -5.83 -31.34 -5.64
N ILE A 247 -5.92 -30.26 -6.41
CA ILE A 247 -4.97 -29.13 -6.35
C ILE A 247 -4.95 -28.50 -4.96
N ASP A 248 -6.14 -28.23 -4.40
CA ASP A 248 -6.28 -27.64 -3.07
C ASP A 248 -5.71 -28.56 -1.98
N HIS A 249 -5.96 -29.88 -2.09
CA HIS A 249 -5.46 -30.89 -1.14
C HIS A 249 -3.93 -31.01 -1.17
N GLU A 250 -3.33 -31.11 -2.36
CA GLU A 250 -1.87 -31.14 -2.55
C GLU A 250 -1.21 -29.86 -1.99
N LEU A 251 -1.83 -28.69 -2.21
CA LEU A 251 -1.37 -27.43 -1.64
C LEU A 251 -1.44 -27.45 -0.11
N CYS A 252 -2.57 -27.89 0.47
CA CYS A 252 -2.72 -27.96 1.93
C CYS A 252 -1.68 -28.88 2.56
N GLN A 253 -1.32 -29.99 1.92
CA GLN A 253 -0.26 -30.89 2.42
C GLN A 253 1.13 -30.27 2.36
N ARG A 254 1.43 -29.49 1.32
CA ARG A 254 2.67 -28.70 1.27
C ARG A 254 2.72 -27.62 2.35
N VAL A 255 1.62 -26.90 2.56
CA VAL A 255 1.49 -25.88 3.62
C VAL A 255 1.66 -26.52 5.00
N MET A 256 1.03 -27.67 5.23
CA MET A 256 1.17 -28.44 6.46
C MET A 256 2.64 -28.79 6.74
N THR A 257 3.34 -29.33 5.75
CA THR A 257 4.77 -29.68 5.87
C THR A 257 5.61 -28.45 6.18
N HIS A 258 5.38 -27.34 5.48
CA HIS A 258 6.11 -26.08 5.70
C HIS A 258 5.92 -25.53 7.12
N LEU A 259 4.70 -25.59 7.65
CA LEU A 259 4.38 -25.18 9.02
C LEU A 259 5.02 -26.10 10.07
N GLN A 260 5.00 -27.42 9.84
CA GLN A 260 5.61 -28.42 10.72
C GLN A 260 7.14 -28.32 10.77
N ASP A 261 7.77 -27.87 9.67
CA ASP A 261 9.19 -27.50 9.60
C ASP A 261 9.53 -26.20 10.37
N GLY A 262 8.54 -25.60 11.04
CA GLY A 262 8.73 -24.39 11.85
C GLY A 262 8.76 -23.09 11.04
N LYS A 263 8.33 -23.11 9.77
CA LYS A 263 8.37 -21.93 8.89
C LYS A 263 6.99 -21.30 8.75
N ASP A 264 6.96 -19.97 8.76
CA ASP A 264 5.74 -19.19 8.54
C ASP A 264 5.32 -19.21 7.07
N VAL A 265 4.02 -19.25 6.77
CA VAL A 265 3.50 -19.37 5.40
C VAL A 265 3.96 -18.21 4.50
N ARG A 266 4.03 -16.98 5.03
CA ARG A 266 4.51 -15.81 4.29
C ARG A 266 5.94 -15.91 3.75
N LEU A 267 6.76 -16.81 4.32
CA LEU A 267 8.15 -17.04 3.91
C LEU A 267 8.28 -18.17 2.88
N GLY A 268 7.19 -18.87 2.58
CA GLY A 268 7.18 -19.93 1.59
C GLY A 268 7.21 -19.41 0.15
N GLU A 269 7.75 -20.22 -0.75
CA GLU A 269 7.69 -19.96 -2.18
C GLU A 269 6.43 -20.58 -2.78
N TRP A 270 5.44 -19.73 -3.07
CA TRP A 270 4.14 -20.14 -3.61
C TRP A 270 3.96 -19.65 -5.04
N LYS A 271 3.34 -20.47 -5.88
CA LYS A 271 2.95 -20.07 -7.24
C LYS A 271 1.76 -19.11 -7.20
N ALA A 272 1.56 -18.33 -8.26
CA ALA A 272 0.46 -17.35 -8.34
C ALA A 272 -0.93 -17.98 -8.05
N ALA A 273 -1.22 -19.14 -8.66
CA ALA A 273 -2.48 -19.86 -8.41
C ALA A 273 -2.59 -20.41 -6.97
N GLU A 274 -1.45 -20.76 -6.35
CA GLU A 274 -1.43 -21.23 -4.95
C GLU A 274 -1.73 -20.07 -3.99
N ILE A 275 -1.20 -18.87 -4.28
CA ILE A 275 -1.45 -17.66 -3.48
C ILE A 275 -2.93 -17.29 -3.48
N GLU A 276 -3.63 -17.44 -4.61
CA GLU A 276 -5.09 -17.20 -4.67
C GLU A 276 -5.86 -18.12 -3.72
N ILE A 277 -5.46 -19.40 -3.63
CA ILE A 277 -6.08 -20.37 -2.71
C ILE A 277 -5.72 -20.01 -1.26
N LEU A 278 -4.45 -19.70 -0.97
CA LEU A 278 -4.00 -19.30 0.37
C LEU A 278 -4.71 -18.03 0.87
N ASN A 279 -4.99 -17.09 -0.04
CA ASN A 279 -5.74 -15.87 0.27
C ASN A 279 -7.17 -16.17 0.70
N ALA A 280 -7.78 -17.29 0.29
CA ALA A 280 -9.09 -17.69 0.79
C ALA A 280 -9.03 -18.19 2.25
N PHE A 281 -7.89 -18.72 2.69
CA PHE A 281 -7.73 -19.29 4.04
C PHE A 281 -7.46 -18.24 5.12
N GLN A 282 -6.85 -17.12 4.75
CA GLN A 282 -6.48 -16.04 5.68
C GLN A 282 -5.70 -16.57 6.90
N LEU A 283 -4.69 -17.41 6.63
CA LEU A 283 -3.82 -18.00 7.65
C LEU A 283 -3.12 -16.93 8.48
N LEU A 284 -2.84 -17.22 9.75
CA LEU A 284 -2.25 -16.27 10.69
C LEU A 284 -0.81 -15.94 10.31
N THR A 285 -0.02 -16.96 9.99
CA THR A 285 1.40 -16.87 9.60
C THR A 285 1.61 -16.39 8.16
N ALA A 286 0.52 -16.15 7.42
CA ALA A 286 0.56 -15.47 6.12
C ALA A 286 0.60 -13.93 6.27
N LYS A 287 0.24 -13.40 7.45
CA LYS A 287 0.15 -11.95 7.67
C LYS A 287 1.56 -11.32 7.81
N PRO A 288 1.82 -10.16 7.19
CA PRO A 288 3.07 -9.43 7.40
C PRO A 288 3.18 -8.91 8.83
N VAL A 289 4.41 -8.89 9.38
CA VAL A 289 4.69 -8.40 10.74
C VAL A 289 5.65 -7.21 10.69
N VAL A 290 5.42 -6.24 11.56
CA VAL A 290 6.36 -5.17 11.91
C VAL A 290 6.69 -5.30 13.39
N TYR A 291 7.98 -5.49 13.71
CA TYR A 291 8.42 -5.66 15.10
C TYR A 291 8.64 -4.31 15.77
N LEU A 292 7.88 -4.03 16.82
CA LEU A 292 8.01 -2.83 17.65
C LEU A 292 8.76 -3.19 18.93
N VAL A 293 10.04 -2.82 18.99
CA VAL A 293 10.91 -3.15 20.13
C VAL A 293 10.81 -2.02 21.17
N ASN A 294 9.95 -2.22 22.16
CA ASN A 294 9.71 -1.25 23.23
C ASN A 294 10.85 -1.30 24.26
N MET A 295 11.54 -0.17 24.44
CA MET A 295 12.63 -0.03 25.40
C MET A 295 12.43 1.19 26.31
N SER A 296 13.30 1.32 27.31
CA SER A 296 13.29 2.51 28.17
C SER A 296 13.64 3.77 27.36
N GLU A 297 13.16 4.92 27.82
CA GLU A 297 13.49 6.22 27.20
C GLU A 297 15.00 6.44 27.14
N LYS A 298 15.72 6.07 28.19
CA LYS A 298 17.19 6.15 28.24
C LYS A 298 17.85 5.33 27.13
N ASP A 299 17.37 4.12 26.89
CA ASP A 299 17.90 3.21 25.86
C ASP A 299 17.60 3.70 24.44
N TYR A 300 16.39 4.25 24.28
CA TYR A 300 15.93 4.86 23.05
C TYR A 300 16.77 6.08 22.67
N LEU A 301 16.93 7.04 23.59
CA LEU A 301 17.71 8.26 23.39
C LEU A 301 19.18 7.97 23.08
N ARG A 302 19.80 7.01 23.77
CA ARG A 302 21.19 6.61 23.52
C ARG A 302 21.37 5.71 22.30
N LYS A 303 20.28 5.27 21.66
CA LYS A 303 20.24 4.33 20.53
C LYS A 303 21.01 3.03 20.78
N LYS A 304 20.97 2.53 22.02
CA LYS A 304 21.63 1.28 22.44
C LYS A 304 20.76 0.53 23.42
N ASN A 305 20.56 -0.76 23.16
CA ASN A 305 19.83 -1.67 24.01
C ASN A 305 20.50 -3.05 23.99
N LYS A 306 20.48 -3.75 25.13
CA LYS A 306 21.17 -5.04 25.29
C LYS A 306 20.47 -6.22 24.58
N PHE A 307 19.15 -6.11 24.35
CA PHE A 307 18.36 -7.15 23.71
C PHE A 307 18.29 -6.99 22.19
N LEU A 308 18.38 -5.75 21.69
CA LEU A 308 18.21 -5.42 20.27
C LEU A 308 19.11 -6.25 19.32
N PRO A 309 20.41 -6.51 19.61
CA PRO A 309 21.24 -7.34 18.73
C PRO A 309 20.73 -8.78 18.60
N LYS A 310 20.22 -9.37 19.69
CA LYS A 310 19.68 -10.73 19.70
C LYS A 310 18.37 -10.80 18.91
N ILE A 311 17.49 -9.81 19.11
CA ILE A 311 16.23 -9.68 18.35
C ILE A 311 16.54 -9.53 16.85
N HIS A 312 17.51 -8.69 16.49
CA HIS A 312 17.88 -8.48 15.09
C HIS A 312 18.41 -9.76 14.42
N ALA A 313 19.25 -10.53 15.13
CA ALA A 313 19.74 -11.81 14.63
C ALA A 313 18.60 -12.80 14.39
N TRP A 314 17.69 -12.94 15.37
CA TRP A 314 16.54 -13.83 15.26
C TRP A 314 15.62 -13.43 14.09
N VAL A 315 15.25 -12.16 13.98
CA VAL A 315 14.36 -11.68 12.90
C VAL A 315 14.99 -11.89 11.54
N LYS A 316 16.30 -11.71 11.39
CA LYS A 316 17.01 -11.95 10.13
C LYS A 316 16.92 -13.41 9.68
N GLU A 317 16.97 -14.35 10.61
CA GLU A 317 16.84 -15.78 10.34
C GLU A 317 15.38 -16.19 10.06
N HIS A 318 14.41 -15.43 10.57
CA HIS A 318 12.97 -15.73 10.52
C HIS A 318 12.17 -14.81 9.58
N GLY A 319 12.80 -14.22 8.56
CA GLY A 319 12.11 -13.49 7.48
C GLY A 319 12.62 -12.08 7.19
N GLY A 320 13.40 -11.49 8.10
CA GLY A 320 14.08 -10.21 7.87
C GLY A 320 13.15 -8.99 7.80
N GLU A 321 11.98 -9.07 8.43
CA GLU A 321 10.99 -8.00 8.40
C GLU A 321 11.43 -6.76 9.22
N THR A 322 10.67 -5.68 9.11
CA THR A 322 11.09 -4.39 9.67
C THR A 322 11.06 -4.40 11.19
N ILE A 323 12.16 -3.94 11.80
CA ILE A 323 12.29 -3.72 13.24
C ILE A 323 12.32 -2.22 13.51
N ILE A 324 11.46 -1.76 14.41
CA ILE A 324 11.40 -0.37 14.87
C ILE A 324 11.65 -0.33 16.37
N PRO A 325 12.87 0.06 16.80
CA PRO A 325 13.16 0.40 18.19
C PRO A 325 12.41 1.66 18.59
N PHE A 326 11.60 1.63 19.65
CA PHE A 326 10.86 2.79 20.15
C PHE A 326 10.70 2.73 21.67
N SER A 327 10.17 3.78 22.29
CA SER A 327 9.86 3.78 23.71
C SER A 327 8.46 4.31 23.97
N CYS A 328 7.58 3.44 24.48
CA CYS A 328 6.23 3.87 24.88
C CYS A 328 6.29 4.99 25.93
N ALA A 329 7.25 4.96 26.86
CA ALA A 329 7.39 5.97 27.89
C ALA A 329 7.72 7.35 27.30
N PHE A 330 8.64 7.39 26.33
CA PHE A 330 9.00 8.62 25.63
C PHE A 330 7.83 9.16 24.79
N GLU A 331 7.18 8.31 24.00
CA GLU A 331 6.06 8.71 23.14
C GLU A 331 4.84 9.17 23.94
N GLN A 332 4.58 8.53 25.09
CA GLN A 332 3.50 8.95 25.99
C GLN A 332 3.74 10.37 26.52
N LYS A 333 4.97 10.67 26.95
CA LYS A 333 5.36 12.02 27.40
C LYS A 333 5.17 13.05 26.29
N LEU A 334 5.59 12.74 25.07
CA LEU A 334 5.43 13.66 23.94
C LEU A 334 3.96 13.97 23.62
N VAL A 335 3.09 12.97 23.66
CA VAL A 335 1.66 13.16 23.35
C VAL A 335 0.93 13.91 24.46
N ASP A 336 1.42 13.86 25.70
CA ASP A 336 0.84 14.59 26.83
C ASP A 336 1.31 16.06 26.89
N MET A 337 2.34 16.42 26.10
CA MET A 337 2.84 17.79 25.98
C MET A 337 2.14 18.55 24.85
N PRO A 338 1.97 19.88 24.97
CA PRO A 338 1.60 20.73 23.83
C PRO A 338 2.63 20.65 22.70
N GLU A 339 2.21 20.86 21.45
CA GLU A 339 3.08 20.71 20.26
C GLU A 339 4.39 21.53 20.34
N ASP A 340 4.31 22.78 20.81
CA ASP A 340 5.48 23.65 20.96
C ASP A 340 6.48 23.13 22.00
N GLU A 341 5.99 22.52 23.08
CA GLU A 341 6.81 21.94 24.15
C GLU A 341 7.41 20.61 23.70
N ALA A 342 6.62 19.76 23.05
CA ALA A 342 7.06 18.50 22.46
C ALA A 342 8.18 18.73 21.43
N ALA A 343 8.06 19.77 20.59
CA ALA A 343 9.08 20.14 19.61
C ALA A 343 10.39 20.61 20.28
N LYS A 344 10.30 21.41 21.36
CA LYS A 344 11.47 21.82 22.15
C LYS A 344 12.14 20.61 22.80
N TYR A 345 11.37 19.74 23.44
CA TYR A 345 11.87 18.54 24.10
C TYR A 345 12.58 17.59 23.10
N CYS A 346 12.01 17.41 21.91
CA CYS A 346 12.65 16.65 20.82
C CYS A 346 13.99 17.27 20.39
N THR A 347 14.03 18.60 20.26
CA THR A 347 15.22 19.35 19.84
C THR A 347 16.35 19.25 20.88
N GLU A 348 16.02 19.45 22.16
CA GLU A 348 16.97 19.38 23.28
C GLU A 348 17.56 17.98 23.45
N ASN A 349 16.74 16.95 23.28
CA ASN A 349 17.16 15.56 23.40
C ASN A 349 17.66 14.94 22.08
N GLN A 350 17.78 15.75 21.01
CA GLN A 350 18.25 15.34 19.68
C GLN A 350 17.55 14.07 19.15
N THR A 351 16.24 14.03 19.33
CA THR A 351 15.40 12.86 19.00
C THR A 351 14.10 13.32 18.35
N THR A 352 13.37 12.37 17.78
CA THR A 352 12.04 12.62 17.19
C THR A 352 11.10 11.49 17.59
N SER A 353 9.80 11.74 17.54
CA SER A 353 8.80 10.68 17.62
C SER A 353 8.98 9.69 16.46
N LEU A 354 8.79 8.41 16.73
CA LEU A 354 8.75 7.35 15.74
C LEU A 354 7.33 6.89 15.40
N ILE A 355 6.29 7.43 16.06
CA ILE A 355 4.91 7.13 15.70
C ILE A 355 4.63 7.37 14.20
N PRO A 356 5.07 8.50 13.59
CA PRO A 356 4.90 8.70 12.14
C PRO A 356 5.53 7.57 11.31
N LYS A 357 6.73 7.10 11.69
CA LYS A 357 7.42 6.01 11.01
C LYS A 357 6.70 4.69 11.20
N ILE A 358 6.20 4.40 12.41
CA ILE A 358 5.45 3.18 12.74
C ILE A 358 4.19 3.11 11.88
N ILE A 359 3.41 4.19 11.81
CA ILE A 359 2.19 4.26 11.00
C ILE A 359 2.51 4.03 9.52
N LYS A 360 3.47 4.75 8.94
CA LYS A 360 3.86 4.58 7.53
C LYS A 360 4.35 3.16 7.23
N THR A 361 5.14 2.59 8.14
CA THR A 361 5.65 1.21 7.98
C THR A 361 4.52 0.21 8.05
N GLY A 362 3.58 0.35 8.99
CA GLY A 362 2.40 -0.52 9.09
C GLY A 362 1.53 -0.46 7.84
N PHE A 363 1.23 0.75 7.36
CA PHE A 363 0.45 0.98 6.14
C PHE A 363 1.09 0.32 4.91
N ALA A 364 2.41 0.47 4.75
CA ALA A 364 3.14 -0.18 3.66
C ALA A 364 3.23 -1.71 3.83
N ALA A 365 3.39 -2.20 5.07
CA ALA A 365 3.53 -3.63 5.36
C ALA A 365 2.27 -4.42 4.99
N ILE A 366 1.08 -3.87 5.24
CA ILE A 366 -0.20 -4.46 4.79
C ILE A 366 -0.49 -4.20 3.30
N HIS A 367 0.51 -3.78 2.54
CA HIS A 367 0.45 -3.59 1.09
C HIS A 367 -0.55 -2.52 0.63
N LEU A 368 -0.84 -1.51 1.46
CA LEU A 368 -1.55 -0.33 1.02
C LEU A 368 -0.57 0.69 0.42
N ILE A 369 -1.07 1.37 -0.61
CA ILE A 369 -0.50 2.58 -1.22
C ILE A 369 -1.63 3.58 -1.40
N TYR A 370 -1.35 4.79 -1.85
CA TYR A 370 -2.41 5.71 -2.26
C TYR A 370 -2.02 6.51 -3.50
N PHE A 371 -3.06 6.95 -4.21
CA PHE A 371 -2.95 7.99 -5.23
C PHE A 371 -3.65 9.26 -4.72
N PHE A 372 -3.36 10.38 -5.36
CA PHE A 372 -3.96 11.66 -5.03
C PHE A 372 -5.00 12.07 -6.07
N THR A 373 -6.08 12.68 -5.60
CA THR A 373 -6.85 13.64 -6.40
C THR A 373 -6.52 15.03 -5.86
N ALA A 374 -6.12 15.96 -6.73
CA ALA A 374 -5.67 17.29 -6.31
C ALA A 374 -6.31 18.40 -7.14
N GLY A 375 -6.83 19.42 -6.46
CA GLY A 375 -7.35 20.65 -7.05
C GLY A 375 -7.80 21.65 -5.99
N HIS A 376 -8.26 22.83 -6.39
CA HIS A 376 -8.72 23.87 -5.45
C HIS A 376 -9.97 23.48 -4.63
N GLY A 377 -10.70 22.45 -5.06
CA GLY A 377 -11.82 21.91 -4.30
C GLY A 377 -11.34 21.02 -3.15
N GLU A 378 -10.58 19.97 -3.48
CA GLU A 378 -10.13 18.95 -2.55
C GLU A 378 -8.74 18.43 -2.95
N VAL A 379 -7.90 18.19 -1.94
CA VAL A 379 -6.73 17.31 -2.06
C VAL A 379 -6.96 16.11 -1.15
N LYS A 380 -6.91 14.91 -1.72
CA LYS A 380 -7.25 13.68 -1.00
C LYS A 380 -6.34 12.51 -1.37
N CYS A 381 -5.95 11.74 -0.35
CA CYS A 381 -5.28 10.46 -0.51
C CYS A 381 -6.32 9.33 -0.61
N TRP A 382 -6.28 8.59 -1.70
CA TRP A 382 -7.15 7.42 -1.91
C TRP A 382 -6.34 6.14 -1.71
N GLN A 383 -6.53 5.51 -0.54
CA GLN A 383 -5.86 4.25 -0.22
C GLN A 383 -6.39 3.10 -1.08
N ILE A 384 -5.47 2.35 -1.66
CA ILE A 384 -5.71 1.17 -2.48
C ILE A 384 -4.66 0.10 -2.19
N ARG A 385 -4.99 -1.16 -2.45
CA ARG A 385 -4.01 -2.23 -2.38
C ARG A 385 -2.98 -2.05 -3.50
N ARG A 386 -1.70 -2.28 -3.21
CA ARG A 386 -0.64 -2.37 -4.23
C ARG A 386 -1.04 -3.39 -5.30
N GLN A 387 -0.65 -3.13 -6.55
CA GLN A 387 -1.06 -3.87 -7.76
C GLN A 387 -2.51 -3.62 -8.22
N SER A 388 -3.26 -2.73 -7.56
CA SER A 388 -4.57 -2.32 -8.07
C SER A 388 -4.44 -1.60 -9.41
N LYS A 389 -5.30 -1.98 -10.35
CA LYS A 389 -5.35 -1.35 -11.68
C LYS A 389 -6.15 -0.06 -11.65
N ALA A 390 -5.95 0.80 -12.64
CA ALA A 390 -6.62 2.10 -12.75
C ALA A 390 -8.16 2.03 -12.60
N PRO A 391 -8.89 1.06 -13.21
CA PRO A 391 -10.34 0.97 -13.00
C PRO A 391 -10.73 0.65 -11.54
N GLN A 392 -9.98 -0.23 -10.88
CA GLN A 392 -10.23 -0.62 -9.48
C GLN A 392 -9.94 0.56 -8.54
N ALA A 393 -8.87 1.31 -8.82
CA ALA A 393 -8.55 2.53 -8.10
C ALA A 393 -9.64 3.61 -8.27
N ALA A 394 -10.22 3.72 -9.47
CA ALA A 394 -11.34 4.61 -9.73
C ALA A 394 -12.61 4.18 -8.94
N GLY A 395 -12.83 2.87 -8.82
CA GLY A 395 -13.91 2.28 -8.01
C GLY A 395 -13.85 2.66 -6.53
N ALA A 396 -12.64 2.92 -5.99
CA ALA A 396 -12.46 3.40 -4.62
C ALA A 396 -13.05 4.81 -4.39
N ILE A 397 -13.19 5.61 -5.45
CA ILE A 397 -13.87 6.92 -5.40
C ILE A 397 -15.38 6.71 -5.49
N HIS A 398 -15.81 6.00 -6.53
CA HIS A 398 -17.21 5.65 -6.75
C HIS A 398 -17.31 4.48 -7.73
N THR A 399 -18.27 3.57 -7.52
CA THR A 399 -18.44 2.37 -8.36
C THR A 399 -18.73 2.68 -9.83
N ASP A 400 -19.29 3.86 -10.13
CA ASP A 400 -19.57 4.29 -11.50
C ASP A 400 -18.30 4.64 -12.29
N PHE A 401 -17.23 5.12 -11.63
CA PHE A 401 -15.96 5.35 -12.30
C PHE A 401 -15.34 4.05 -12.80
N GLU A 402 -15.47 2.97 -12.02
CA GLU A 402 -14.98 1.65 -12.42
C GLU A 402 -15.79 1.07 -13.59
N ARG A 403 -17.13 1.13 -13.50
CA ARG A 403 -18.03 0.62 -14.54
C ARG A 403 -17.91 1.39 -15.86
N GLY A 404 -17.82 2.71 -15.77
CA GLY A 404 -17.76 3.64 -16.90
C GLY A 404 -16.33 3.99 -17.33
N PHE A 405 -15.31 3.33 -16.81
CA PHE A 405 -13.91 3.71 -16.99
C PHE A 405 -13.51 3.85 -18.47
N ILE A 406 -13.01 5.03 -18.84
CA ILE A 406 -12.41 5.30 -20.15
C ILE A 406 -10.88 5.25 -20.02
N CYS A 407 -10.32 6.17 -19.25
CA CYS A 407 -8.90 6.27 -18.98
C CYS A 407 -8.62 7.00 -17.66
N ALA A 408 -7.42 6.81 -17.14
CA ALA A 408 -6.88 7.59 -16.04
C ALA A 408 -5.87 8.60 -16.60
N GLU A 409 -6.08 9.88 -16.36
CA GLU A 409 -5.05 10.88 -16.63
C GLU A 409 -4.13 10.95 -15.42
N VAL A 410 -2.86 10.57 -15.62
CA VAL A 410 -1.89 10.37 -14.53
C VAL A 410 -0.71 11.30 -14.72
N MET A 411 -0.38 12.03 -13.65
CA MET A 411 0.91 12.69 -13.50
C MET A 411 1.59 12.22 -12.23
N LYS A 412 2.92 12.04 -12.29
CA LYS A 412 3.68 11.66 -11.10
C LYS A 412 3.87 12.87 -10.19
N PHE A 413 3.90 12.64 -8.88
CA PHE A 413 4.17 13.69 -7.91
C PHE A 413 5.52 14.38 -8.16
N GLU A 414 6.56 13.62 -8.51
CA GLU A 414 7.90 14.14 -8.77
C GLU A 414 7.91 15.12 -9.93
N ASP A 415 7.16 14.81 -11.01
CA ASP A 415 7.06 15.67 -12.20
C ASP A 415 6.33 16.97 -11.89
N LEU A 416 5.26 16.91 -11.07
CA LEU A 416 4.56 18.11 -10.62
C LEU A 416 5.44 18.98 -9.72
N LYS A 417 6.19 18.37 -8.80
CA LYS A 417 7.11 19.09 -7.90
C LYS A 417 8.27 19.74 -8.65
N GLU A 418 8.80 19.08 -9.68
CA GLU A 418 9.87 19.60 -10.55
C GLU A 418 9.39 20.78 -11.41
N LEU A 419 8.21 20.66 -12.02
CA LEU A 419 7.70 21.63 -13.00
C LEU A 419 6.78 22.71 -12.40
N GLY A 420 6.36 22.55 -11.14
CA GLY A 420 5.62 23.51 -10.33
C GLY A 420 4.14 23.69 -10.66
N SER A 421 3.64 23.21 -11.81
CA SER A 421 2.22 23.31 -12.16
C SER A 421 1.76 22.23 -13.14
N GLU A 422 0.47 21.89 -13.09
CA GLU A 422 -0.14 20.91 -14.00
C GLU A 422 0.00 21.32 -15.49
N SER A 423 -0.09 22.62 -15.79
CA SER A 423 0.10 23.15 -17.14
C SER A 423 1.51 22.89 -17.66
N ALA A 424 2.53 23.09 -16.82
CA ALA A 424 3.91 22.81 -17.16
C ALA A 424 4.17 21.30 -17.36
N VAL A 425 3.57 20.44 -16.53
CA VAL A 425 3.63 18.98 -16.68
C VAL A 425 3.01 18.53 -18.02
N LYS A 426 1.86 19.11 -18.39
CA LYS A 426 1.21 18.87 -19.69
C LYS A 426 2.08 19.34 -20.86
N ALA A 427 2.65 20.54 -20.78
CA ALA A 427 3.53 21.09 -21.81
C ALA A 427 4.82 20.26 -22.00
N ALA A 428 5.32 19.65 -20.92
CA ALA A 428 6.47 18.75 -20.95
C ALA A 428 6.14 17.33 -21.43
N GLY A 429 4.88 17.02 -21.76
CA GLY A 429 4.45 15.70 -22.21
C GLY A 429 4.49 14.62 -21.12
N LYS A 430 4.60 15.00 -19.84
CA LYS A 430 4.65 14.07 -18.69
C LYS A 430 3.26 13.76 -18.11
N TYR A 431 2.19 14.31 -18.70
CA TYR A 431 0.80 14.05 -18.34
C TYR A 431 0.24 12.90 -19.20
N ARG A 432 0.14 11.70 -18.63
CA ARG A 432 -0.12 10.46 -19.36
C ARG A 432 -1.60 10.10 -19.35
N GLN A 433 -2.08 9.47 -20.42
CA GLN A 433 -3.40 8.83 -20.46
C GLN A 433 -3.22 7.33 -20.40
N GLU A 434 -3.59 6.76 -19.26
CA GLU A 434 -3.37 5.37 -18.92
C GLU A 434 -4.67 4.57 -19.07
N GLY A 435 -4.53 3.35 -19.61
CA GLY A 435 -5.65 2.46 -19.90
C GLY A 435 -6.01 1.52 -18.74
N LYS A 436 -6.91 0.56 -19.01
CA LYS A 436 -7.42 -0.40 -18.02
C LYS A 436 -6.35 -1.32 -17.41
N THR A 437 -5.21 -1.50 -18.10
CA THR A 437 -4.11 -2.37 -17.66
C THR A 437 -3.09 -1.66 -16.80
N TYR A 438 -3.17 -0.32 -16.67
CA TYR A 438 -2.24 0.44 -15.85
C TYR A 438 -2.36 0.06 -14.38
N VAL A 439 -1.24 -0.28 -13.77
CA VAL A 439 -1.12 -0.50 -12.33
C VAL A 439 -0.79 0.83 -11.69
N VAL A 440 -1.65 1.29 -10.78
CA VAL A 440 -1.48 2.57 -10.11
C VAL A 440 -0.23 2.54 -9.24
N GLN A 441 0.59 3.58 -9.34
CA GLN A 441 1.81 3.74 -8.55
C GLN A 441 1.52 4.61 -7.33
N ASP A 442 2.28 4.38 -6.25
CA ASP A 442 2.15 5.18 -5.04
C ASP A 442 2.53 6.65 -5.33
N GLY A 443 1.65 7.57 -4.92
CA GLY A 443 1.83 9.00 -5.16
C GLY A 443 1.46 9.49 -6.56
N ASP A 444 0.91 8.63 -7.43
CA ASP A 444 0.28 9.09 -8.67
C ASP A 444 -0.79 10.14 -8.37
N ILE A 445 -0.85 11.21 -9.15
CA ILE A 445 -1.93 12.19 -9.11
C ILE A 445 -2.83 11.93 -10.30
N ILE A 446 -4.08 11.57 -10.03
CA ILE A 446 -4.97 10.96 -11.03
C ILE A 446 -6.25 11.76 -11.20
N PHE A 447 -6.62 11.98 -12.46
CA PHE A 447 -7.93 12.45 -12.86
C PHE A 447 -8.60 11.39 -13.75
N PHE A 448 -9.71 10.79 -13.29
CA PHE A 448 -10.39 9.73 -14.02
C PHE A 448 -11.39 10.28 -15.04
N LYS A 449 -11.34 9.75 -16.26
CA LYS A 449 -12.38 9.95 -17.28
C LYS A 449 -13.28 8.73 -17.34
N PHE A 450 -14.58 8.96 -17.26
CA PHE A 450 -15.60 7.92 -17.31
C PHE A 450 -16.80 8.39 -18.11
N ASN A 451 -17.57 7.44 -18.64
CA ASN A 451 -18.87 7.73 -19.21
C ASN A 451 -19.94 7.01 -18.40
N VAL A 452 -20.97 7.74 -17.99
CA VAL A 452 -22.15 7.13 -17.38
C VAL A 452 -22.95 6.52 -18.52
N SER A 453 -22.76 5.24 -18.80
CA SER A 453 -23.73 4.50 -19.59
C SER A 453 -25.02 4.49 -18.79
N GLY A 454 -25.91 5.45 -19.07
CA GLY A 454 -27.24 5.51 -18.46
C GLY A 454 -27.87 4.15 -18.57
N GLY A 455 -28.27 3.59 -17.43
CA GLY A 455 -29.04 2.35 -17.39
C GLY A 455 -30.19 2.49 -18.38
N GLY A 456 -30.15 1.71 -19.46
CA GLY A 456 -31.30 1.60 -20.34
C GLY A 456 -32.48 1.22 -19.47
N LYS A 457 -33.53 2.05 -19.48
CA LYS A 457 -34.84 1.66 -18.97
C LYS A 457 -35.15 0.27 -19.53
N LYS A 458 -35.18 -0.73 -18.67
CA LYS A 458 -35.79 -2.03 -18.93
C LYS A 458 -36.89 -2.23 -17.92
#